data_AF-A0A7G9YIE4-F1
#
_entry.id   AF-A0A7G9YIE4-F1
#
_cell.length_a   1.000
_cell.length_b   1.000
_cell.length_c   1.000
_cell.angle_alpha   90.00
_cell.angle_beta   90.00
_cell.angle_gamma   90.00
#
_symmetry.space_group_name_H-M   'P 1'
#
loop_
_entity.id
_entity.type
_entity.pdbx_description
1 polymer ?
#
loop_
_entity_poly.entity_id
_entity_poly.type
_entity_poly.pdbx_seq_one_letter_code
_entity_poly.pdbx_strand_id
1 'polypeptide(L)'
;MPESKKQTTQRDLDPLPEDFDSLEEFAAFWDTHSTADYEGQMDDVDVHIDIRSSKVYCAVAKDLLAQLRTHARRQGVSTETLINLWLREKATKAA
;
A
#
# COMPACT_ATOMS: atom_id res chain seq x y z
N MET A 1 -7.44 -21.97 12.02
CA MET A 1 -8.11 -20.71 12.42
C MET A 1 -9.59 -21.04 12.56
N PRO A 2 -10.29 -20.64 13.64
CA PRO A 2 -11.72 -20.93 13.75
C PRO A 2 -12.47 -20.07 12.73
N GLU A 3 -13.31 -20.71 11.92
CA GLU A 3 -14.24 -20.07 10.99
C GLU A 3 -15.23 -19.22 11.79
N SER A 4 -14.91 -17.94 11.94
CA SER A 4 -15.83 -16.98 12.54
C SER A 4 -16.86 -16.64 11.48
N LYS A 5 -17.93 -17.44 11.41
CA LYS A 5 -19.18 -17.11 10.71
C LYS A 5 -19.72 -15.81 11.31
N LYS A 6 -19.26 -14.67 10.79
CA LYS A 6 -19.90 -13.39 11.08
C LYS A 6 -21.26 -13.44 10.40
N GLN A 7 -22.29 -13.38 11.23
CA GLN A 7 -23.68 -13.23 10.81
C GLN A 7 -23.77 -12.06 9.84
N THR A 8 -24.07 -12.36 8.58
CA THR A 8 -24.55 -11.38 7.61
C THR A 8 -25.89 -10.87 8.13
N THR A 9 -25.87 -9.77 8.87
CA THR A 9 -27.06 -8.95 9.09
C THR A 9 -27.64 -8.67 7.72
N GLN A 10 -28.89 -9.06 7.47
CA GLN A 10 -29.65 -8.74 6.26
C GLN A 10 -29.54 -7.25 5.99
N ARG A 11 -28.60 -6.89 5.13
CA ARG A 11 -28.56 -5.64 4.39
C ARG A 11 -29.08 -6.02 3.02
N ASP A 12 -30.01 -5.25 2.49
CA ASP A 12 -30.42 -5.34 1.09
C ASP A 12 -29.18 -5.01 0.25
N LEU A 13 -28.33 -6.02 0.00
CA LEU A 13 -27.18 -5.91 -0.88
C LEU A 13 -27.72 -5.93 -2.31
N ASP A 14 -27.41 -4.89 -3.07
CA ASP A 14 -27.72 -4.88 -4.48
C ASP A 14 -27.05 -6.08 -5.17
N PRO A 15 -27.70 -6.75 -6.13
CA PRO A 15 -27.07 -7.86 -6.84
C PRO A 15 -25.87 -7.36 -7.64
N LEU A 16 -24.80 -8.16 -7.70
CA LEU A 16 -23.65 -7.84 -8.53
C LEU A 16 -24.06 -7.89 -10.01
N PRO A 17 -23.85 -6.82 -10.79
CA PRO A 17 -24.11 -6.84 -12.22
C PRO A 17 -23.21 -7.85 -12.94
N GLU A 18 -23.75 -8.59 -13.91
CA GLU A 18 -22.96 -9.48 -14.77
C GLU A 18 -21.93 -8.70 -15.61
N ASP A 19 -22.32 -7.50 -16.08
CA ASP A 19 -21.51 -6.57 -16.85
C ASP A 19 -21.81 -5.12 -16.45
N PHE A 20 -20.91 -4.21 -16.80
CA PHE A 20 -21.09 -2.76 -16.69
C PHE A 20 -21.06 -2.14 -18.09
N ASP A 21 -22.00 -1.25 -18.40
CA ASP A 21 -22.10 -0.61 -19.72
C ASP A 21 -21.01 0.46 -19.92
N SER A 22 -20.39 0.93 -18.83
CA SER A 22 -19.31 1.93 -18.85
C SER A 22 -18.38 1.85 -17.62
N LEU A 23 -17.19 2.45 -17.75
CA LEU A 23 -16.25 2.56 -16.62
C LEU A 23 -16.81 3.48 -15.51
N GLU A 24 -17.56 4.51 -15.89
CA GLU A 24 -18.22 5.44 -14.98
C GLU A 24 -19.27 4.73 -14.10
N GLU A 25 -20.03 3.80 -14.70
CA GLU A 25 -20.99 2.99 -13.97
C GLU A 25 -20.31 2.01 -13.01
N PHE A 26 -19.25 1.32 -13.46
CA PHE A 26 -18.43 0.46 -12.60
C PHE A 26 -17.90 1.22 -11.37
N ALA A 27 -17.36 2.43 -11.59
CA ALA A 27 -16.85 3.27 -10.52
C ALA A 27 -17.98 3.71 -9.56
N ALA A 28 -19.11 4.19 -10.09
CA ALA A 28 -20.24 4.63 -9.28
C ALA A 28 -20.84 3.52 -8.40
N PHE A 29 -20.86 2.28 -8.90
CA PHE A 29 -21.28 1.12 -8.13
C PHE A 29 -20.34 0.88 -6.94
N TRP A 30 -19.03 0.78 -7.18
CA TRP A 30 -18.04 0.50 -6.14
C TRP A 30 -17.72 1.68 -5.21
N ASP A 31 -18.12 2.91 -5.56
CA ASP A 31 -18.06 4.06 -4.63
C ASP A 31 -18.96 3.86 -3.40
N THR A 32 -20.01 3.04 -3.52
CA THR A 32 -20.98 2.77 -2.44
C THR A 32 -20.98 1.32 -1.95
N HIS A 33 -20.34 0.41 -2.67
CA HIS A 33 -20.27 -1.03 -2.36
C HIS A 33 -18.87 -1.45 -1.91
N SER A 34 -18.77 -2.45 -1.01
CA SER A 34 -17.49 -3.06 -0.65
C SER A 34 -17.36 -4.43 -1.30
N THR A 35 -16.18 -4.74 -1.85
CA THR A 35 -15.89 -6.08 -2.39
C THR A 35 -16.03 -7.17 -1.33
N ALA A 36 -15.80 -6.83 -0.05
CA ALA A 36 -15.97 -7.75 1.07
C ALA A 36 -17.42 -8.22 1.26
N ASP A 37 -18.41 -7.45 0.79
CA ASP A 37 -19.83 -7.82 0.89
C ASP A 37 -20.22 -8.92 -0.13
N TYR A 38 -19.37 -9.15 -1.15
CA TYR A 38 -19.60 -10.10 -2.23
C TYR A 38 -18.64 -11.30 -2.20
N GLU A 39 -17.92 -11.53 -1.09
CA GLU A 39 -16.94 -12.62 -0.94
C GLU A 39 -17.52 -14.00 -1.31
N GLY A 40 -18.79 -14.27 -0.98
CA GLY A 40 -19.46 -15.53 -1.33
C GLY A 40 -19.78 -15.72 -2.82
N GLN A 41 -19.58 -14.71 -3.66
CA GLN A 41 -19.74 -14.75 -5.12
C GLN A 41 -18.38 -14.76 -5.85
N MET A 42 -17.27 -14.72 -5.10
CA MET A 42 -15.92 -14.73 -5.65
C MET A 42 -15.33 -16.14 -5.58
N ASP A 43 -14.41 -16.44 -6.50
CA ASP A 43 -13.64 -17.67 -6.47
C ASP A 43 -12.41 -17.52 -5.55
N ASP A 44 -12.10 -18.57 -4.79
CA ASP A 44 -10.87 -18.64 -3.99
C ASP A 44 -9.64 -18.69 -4.92
N VAL A 45 -8.66 -17.81 -4.66
CA VAL A 45 -7.40 -17.76 -5.41
C VAL A 45 -6.20 -17.88 -4.47
N ASP A 46 -5.30 -18.82 -4.77
CA ASP A 46 -4.03 -18.98 -4.07
C ASP A 46 -3.06 -17.84 -4.44
N VAL A 47 -2.78 -16.96 -3.48
CA VAL A 47 -1.82 -15.86 -3.65
C VAL A 47 -0.59 -16.08 -2.77
N HIS A 48 0.60 -16.10 -3.40
CA HIS A 48 1.87 -16.13 -2.67
C HIS A 48 2.52 -14.75 -2.66
N ILE A 49 2.68 -14.15 -1.48
CA ILE A 49 3.30 -12.84 -1.30
C ILE A 49 4.71 -13.03 -0.73
N ASP A 50 5.73 -12.74 -1.55
CA ASP A 50 7.14 -12.74 -1.13
C ASP A 50 7.59 -11.34 -0.66
N ILE A 51 7.58 -11.12 0.65
CA ILE A 51 8.06 -9.86 1.26
C ILE A 51 9.58 -9.94 1.47
N ARG A 52 10.34 -9.47 0.48
CA ARG A 52 11.82 -9.54 0.47
C ARG A 52 12.55 -8.46 1.29
N SER A 53 11.86 -7.44 1.79
CA SER A 53 12.50 -6.36 2.56
C SER A 53 11.55 -5.70 3.56
N SER A 54 12.07 -5.40 4.75
CA SER A 54 11.41 -4.54 5.72
C SER A 54 12.08 -3.16 5.70
N LYS A 55 11.29 -2.10 5.51
CA LYS A 55 11.77 -0.72 5.47
C LYS A 55 11.16 0.06 6.63
N VAL A 56 12.00 0.85 7.31
CA VAL A 56 11.53 1.84 8.28
C VAL A 56 11.45 3.19 7.58
N TYR A 57 10.26 3.79 7.59
CA TYR A 57 10.04 5.10 6.99
C TYR A 57 10.10 6.19 8.07
N CYS A 58 10.81 7.28 7.77
CA CYS A 58 10.85 8.46 8.61
C CYS A 58 10.42 9.70 7.81
N ALA A 59 9.73 10.63 8.48
CA ALA A 59 9.40 11.91 7.87
C ALA A 59 10.67 12.75 7.70
N VAL A 60 10.89 13.28 6.49
CA VAL A 60 11.99 14.18 6.16
C VAL A 60 11.39 15.47 5.61
N ALA A 61 11.89 16.62 6.07
CA ALA A 61 11.45 17.92 5.57
C ALA A 61 11.66 18.03 4.04
N LYS A 62 10.69 18.64 3.34
CA LYS A 62 10.65 18.65 1.86
C LYS A 62 11.88 19.35 1.25
N ASP A 63 12.26 20.48 1.82
CA ASP A 63 13.43 21.27 1.44
C ASP A 63 14.74 20.50 1.68
N LEU A 64 14.85 19.82 2.83
CA LEU A 64 15.98 18.96 3.13
C LEU A 64 16.09 17.80 2.13
N LEU A 65 14.98 17.14 1.83
CA LEU A 65 14.96 16.05 0.84
C LEU A 65 15.41 16.54 -0.55
N ALA A 66 15.02 17.74 -0.97
CA ALA A 66 15.46 18.32 -2.24
C ALA A 66 16.99 18.53 -2.29
N GLN A 67 17.57 19.00 -1.19
CA GLN A 67 19.03 19.14 -1.06
C GLN A 67 19.72 17.77 -1.11
N LEU A 68 19.24 16.81 -0.33
CA LEU A 68 19.77 15.44 -0.30
C LEU A 68 19.75 14.77 -1.67
N ARG A 69 18.67 14.95 -2.45
CA ARG A 69 18.58 14.45 -3.84
C ARG A 69 19.66 15.05 -4.73
N THR A 70 19.93 16.34 -4.59
CA THR A 70 20.98 17.03 -5.35
C THR A 70 22.37 16.51 -5.00
N HIS A 71 22.66 16.31 -3.71
CA HIS A 71 23.92 15.73 -3.25
C HIS A 71 24.10 14.29 -3.72
N ALA A 72 23.06 13.46 -3.60
CA ALA A 72 23.11 12.05 -4.00
C ALA A 72 23.40 11.91 -5.50
N ARG A 73 22.73 12.73 -6.33
CA ARG A 73 22.98 12.78 -7.78
C ARG A 73 24.42 13.16 -8.12
N ARG A 74 24.97 14.18 -7.46
CA ARG A 74 26.37 14.60 -7.67
C ARG A 74 27.38 13.51 -7.30
N GLN A 75 27.02 12.64 -6.35
CA GLN A 75 27.85 11.51 -5.90
C GLN A 75 27.57 10.20 -6.66
N GLY A 76 26.61 10.19 -7.60
CA GLY A 76 26.25 8.98 -8.36
C GLY A 76 25.56 7.89 -7.53
N VAL A 77 24.96 8.24 -6.39
CA VAL A 77 24.28 7.29 -5.49
C VAL A 77 22.81 7.62 -5.34
N SER A 78 22.02 6.66 -4.84
CA SER A 78 20.61 6.91 -4.49
C SER A 78 20.51 7.82 -3.26
N THR A 79 19.41 8.56 -3.14
CA THR A 79 19.14 9.39 -1.94
C THR A 79 19.03 8.52 -0.68
N GLU A 80 18.46 7.33 -0.78
CA GLU A 80 18.40 6.34 0.31
C GLU A 80 19.80 5.92 0.76
N THR A 81 20.70 5.61 -0.18
CA THR A 81 22.09 5.25 0.11
C THR A 81 22.82 6.39 0.81
N LEU A 82 22.69 7.63 0.30
CA LEU A 82 23.33 8.80 0.90
C LEU A 82 22.86 9.03 2.33
N ILE A 83 21.54 9.00 2.56
CA ILE A 83 20.94 9.18 3.89
C ILE A 83 21.46 8.11 4.85
N ASN A 84 21.45 6.84 4.45
CA ASN A 84 21.92 5.76 5.30
C ASN A 84 23.41 5.87 5.65
N LEU A 85 24.27 6.28 4.71
CA LEU A 85 25.68 6.52 4.96
C LEU A 85 25.89 7.63 6.00
N TRP A 86 25.20 8.76 5.83
CA TRP A 86 25.29 9.89 6.75
C TRP A 86 24.73 9.58 8.14
N LEU A 87 23.57 8.91 8.21
CA LEU A 87 22.99 8.49 9.49
C LEU A 87 23.93 7.53 10.22
N ARG A 88 24.53 6.56 9.52
CA ARG A 88 25.52 5.64 10.11
C ARG A 88 26.73 6.38 10.65
N GLU A 89 27.29 7.30 9.87
CA GLU A 89 28.44 8.11 10.30
C GLU A 89 28.14 8.89 11.58
N LYS A 90 26.95 9.49 11.67
CA LYS A 90 26.52 10.26 12.86
C LYS A 90 26.20 9.37 14.05
N ALA A 91 25.57 8.22 13.83
CA ALA A 91 25.28 7.27 14.89
C ALA A 91 26.57 6.71 15.52
N THR A 92 27.58 6.36 14.72
CA THR A 92 28.87 5.87 15.23
C THR A 92 29.63 6.91 16.04
N LYS A 93 29.53 8.20 15.68
CA LYS A 93 30.20 9.30 16.40
C LYS A 93 29.50 9.70 17.71
N ALA A 94 28.22 9.36 17.84
CA ALA A 94 27.42 9.66 19.03
C ALA A 94 27.49 8.56 20.11
N ALA A 95 28.09 7.40 19.77
CA ALA A 95 28.40 6.31 20.68
C ALA A 95 29.80 6.49 21.28
#